data_AF-A0A3D3JPN7-F1
#
_entry.id   AF-A0A3D3JPN7-F1
#
_cell.length_a   1.000
_cell.length_b   1.000
_cell.length_c   1.000
_cell.angle_alpha   90.00
_cell.angle_beta   90.00
_cell.angle_gamma   90.00
#
_symmetry.space_group_name_H-M   'P 1'
#
loop_
_entity.id
_entity.type
_entity.pdbx_description
1 polymer ?
#
loop_
_entity_poly.entity_id
_entity_poly.type
_entity_poly.pdbx_seq_one_letter_code
_entity_poly.pdbx_strand_id
1 'polypeptide(L)'
;MLTLAITACRASGQRIRGIRGKQAPKWEVRQWINLPEEKQSIDISDYAGKVVYLFCFQSWCPGCHSSGFPTLQTLSERYSDDDDVAFVAVQTVFEGFSSNTPKRAWENAKKYKLDFPVG
;
A
#
# COMPACT_ATOMS: atom_id res chain seq x y z
N MET A 1 -18.70 -42.96 -38.21
CA MET A 1 -17.82 -41.78 -38.15
C MET A 1 -18.20 -40.99 -36.92
N LEU A 2 -17.38 -41.02 -35.87
CA LEU A 2 -17.65 -40.34 -34.61
C LEU A 2 -16.90 -38.99 -34.63
N THR A 3 -17.63 -37.89 -34.78
CA THR A 3 -17.04 -36.55 -34.83
C THR A 3 -16.79 -36.05 -33.41
N LEU A 4 -15.52 -35.97 -33.02
CA LEU A 4 -15.09 -35.40 -31.74
C LEU A 4 -15.20 -33.87 -31.82
N ALA A 5 -16.18 -33.29 -31.13
CA ALA A 5 -16.29 -31.84 -31.00
C ALA A 5 -15.35 -31.35 -29.89
N ILE A 6 -14.26 -30.68 -30.27
CA ILE A 6 -13.35 -30.02 -29.34
C ILE A 6 -13.95 -28.66 -28.98
N THR A 7 -14.67 -28.59 -27.86
CA THR A 7 -15.09 -27.30 -27.30
C THR A 7 -13.88 -26.65 -26.65
N ALA A 8 -13.27 -25.68 -27.33
CA ALA A 8 -12.22 -24.85 -26.74
C ALA A 8 -12.81 -24.04 -25.57
N CYS A 9 -12.43 -24.40 -24.34
CA CYS A 9 -12.71 -23.58 -23.17
C CYS A 9 -11.89 -22.29 -23.30
N ARG A 10 -12.55 -21.16 -23.56
CA ARG A 10 -11.90 -19.85 -23.51
C ARG A 10 -11.55 -19.56 -22.05
N ALA A 11 -10.27 -19.60 -21.71
CA ALA A 11 -9.79 -19.10 -20.42
C ALA A 11 -10.17 -17.62 -20.31
N SER A 12 -11.09 -17.29 -19.41
CA SER A 12 -11.49 -15.92 -19.14
C SER A 12 -10.39 -15.24 -18.31
N GLY A 13 -9.33 -14.77 -18.96
CA GLY A 13 -8.42 -13.84 -18.32
C GLY A 13 -9.21 -12.59 -17.91
N GLN A 14 -9.21 -12.24 -16.63
CA GLN A 14 -9.82 -11.00 -16.15
C GLN A 14 -9.26 -9.82 -16.95
N ARG A 15 -10.12 -9.15 -17.73
CA ARG A 15 -9.72 -8.00 -18.57
C ARG A 15 -9.47 -6.74 -17.75
N ILE A 16 -9.97 -6.68 -16.52
CA ILE A 16 -9.81 -5.53 -15.63
C ILE A 16 -8.74 -5.91 -14.60
N ARG A 17 -7.58 -5.25 -14.67
CA ARG A 17 -6.53 -5.36 -13.66
C ARG A 17 -6.93 -4.54 -12.41
N GLY A 18 -6.59 -5.05 -11.23
CA GLY A 18 -6.80 -4.37 -9.95
C GLY A 18 -8.21 -4.56 -9.37
N ILE A 19 -8.55 -3.71 -8.38
CA ILE A 19 -9.75 -3.85 -7.53
C ILE A 19 -10.76 -2.70 -7.70
N ARG A 20 -10.80 -2.06 -8.88
CA ARG A 20 -11.70 -0.91 -9.13
C ARG A 20 -13.16 -1.29 -8.91
N GLY A 21 -13.87 -0.51 -8.09
CA GLY A 21 -15.28 -0.75 -7.75
C GLY A 21 -15.50 -1.93 -6.78
N LYS A 22 -14.43 -2.49 -6.22
CA LYS A 22 -14.49 -3.45 -5.11
C LYS A 22 -14.20 -2.72 -3.80
N GLN A 23 -14.74 -3.27 -2.72
CA GLN A 23 -14.39 -2.82 -1.37
C GLN A 23 -12.89 -3.03 -1.14
N ALA A 24 -12.24 -2.04 -0.53
CA ALA A 24 -10.84 -2.15 -0.16
C ALA A 24 -10.66 -3.29 0.87
N PRO A 25 -9.66 -4.16 0.68
CA PRO A 25 -9.38 -5.23 1.63
C PRO A 25 -8.88 -4.68 2.96
N LYS A 26 -9.10 -5.43 4.05
CA LYS A 26 -8.49 -5.16 5.35
C LYS A 26 -6.97 -5.25 5.28
N TRP A 27 -6.29 -4.56 6.18
CA TRP A 27 -4.83 -4.58 6.25
C TRP A 27 -4.35 -5.57 7.29
N GLU A 28 -3.50 -6.51 6.86
CA GLU A 28 -2.82 -7.46 7.75
C GLU A 28 -1.36 -7.02 7.94
N VAL A 29 -1.17 -6.04 8.82
CA VAL A 29 0.14 -5.44 9.11
C VAL A 29 0.56 -5.76 10.55
N ARG A 30 1.81 -6.21 10.73
CA ARG A 30 2.29 -6.75 12.01
C ARG A 30 2.67 -5.67 13.02
N GLN A 31 3.22 -4.56 12.56
CA GLN A 31 3.80 -3.51 13.39
C GLN A 31 3.54 -2.18 12.74
N TRP A 32 3.24 -1.15 13.53
CA TRP A 32 3.01 0.20 13.06
C TRP A 32 3.87 1.18 13.85
N ILE A 33 4.21 2.30 13.21
CA ILE A 33 4.67 3.52 13.88
C ILE A 33 3.83 4.70 13.41
N ASN A 34 4.01 5.85 14.09
CA ASN A 34 3.26 7.07 13.83
C ASN A 34 1.74 6.88 13.98
N LEU A 35 1.34 6.05 14.95
CA LEU A 35 -0.05 5.95 15.38
C LEU A 35 -0.29 6.90 16.56
N PRO A 36 -1.55 7.31 16.78
CA PRO A 36 -1.96 7.89 18.07
C PRO A 36 -1.58 6.99 19.24
N GLU A 37 -1.29 7.57 20.41
CA GLU A 37 -0.79 6.84 21.59
C GLU A 37 -1.73 5.70 22.04
N GLU A 38 -3.02 5.85 21.80
CA GLU A 38 -4.06 4.88 22.16
C GLU A 38 -4.22 3.71 21.17
N LYS A 39 -3.51 3.71 20.03
CA LYS A 39 -3.63 2.68 18.98
C LYS A 39 -2.34 1.87 18.78
N GLN A 40 -2.50 0.55 18.70
CA GLN A 40 -1.43 -0.39 18.32
C GLN A 40 -1.55 -0.87 16.86
N SER A 41 -2.69 -0.64 16.23
CA SER A 41 -2.99 -1.01 14.84
C SER A 41 -4.05 -0.08 14.26
N ILE A 42 -4.13 -0.04 12.94
CA ILE A 42 -5.18 0.63 12.17
C ILE A 42 -5.77 -0.31 11.13
N ASP A 43 -7.02 -0.07 10.73
CA ASP A 43 -7.69 -0.77 9.64
C ASP A 43 -8.27 0.24 8.64
N ILE A 44 -8.60 -0.22 7.42
CA ILE A 44 -9.23 0.62 6.41
C ILE A 44 -10.54 1.26 6.89
N SER A 45 -11.27 0.63 7.81
CA SER A 45 -12.49 1.22 8.39
C SER A 45 -12.25 2.48 9.22
N ASP A 46 -11.04 2.69 9.74
CA ASP A 46 -10.67 3.91 10.47
C ASP A 46 -10.70 5.16 9.57
N TYR A 47 -10.70 4.95 8.25
CA TYR A 47 -10.65 6.00 7.22
C TYR A 47 -11.97 6.11 6.44
N ALA A 48 -13.08 5.61 6.99
CA ALA A 48 -14.38 5.70 6.34
C ALA A 48 -14.73 7.16 5.97
N GLY A 49 -15.10 7.38 4.71
CA GLY A 49 -15.42 8.71 4.18
C GLY A 49 -14.22 9.50 3.64
N LYS A 50 -12.98 9.06 3.90
CA LYS A 50 -11.76 9.71 3.41
C LYS A 50 -11.23 9.08 2.13
N VAL A 51 -10.50 9.85 1.34
CA VAL A 51 -9.62 9.35 0.29
C VAL A 51 -8.31 8.89 0.93
N VAL A 52 -7.92 7.63 0.73
CA VAL A 52 -6.70 7.06 1.31
C VAL A 52 -5.63 6.84 0.24
N TYR A 53 -4.51 7.54 0.36
CA TYR A 53 -3.29 7.25 -0.37
C TYR A 53 -2.50 6.15 0.36
N LEU A 54 -2.67 4.91 -0.10
CA LEU A 54 -1.90 3.77 0.38
C LEU A 54 -0.61 3.60 -0.45
N PHE A 55 0.55 3.87 0.15
CA PHE A 55 1.85 3.70 -0.49
C PHE A 55 2.52 2.39 -0.07
N CYS A 56 2.50 1.40 -0.96
CA CYS A 56 3.23 0.15 -0.76
C CYS A 56 4.68 0.28 -1.23
N PHE A 57 5.64 -0.07 -0.38
CA PHE A 57 7.07 0.04 -0.71
C PHE A 57 7.91 -1.13 -0.19
N GLN A 58 9.17 -1.18 -0.63
CA GLN A 58 10.23 -1.96 0.00
C GLN A 58 11.41 -1.04 0.31
N SER A 59 12.04 -1.19 1.48
CA SER A 59 13.17 -0.37 1.89
C SER A 59 14.40 -0.38 1.00
N TRP A 60 14.55 -1.41 0.16
CA TRP A 60 15.67 -1.48 -0.78
C TRP A 60 15.31 -1.08 -2.22
N CYS A 61 14.04 -0.79 -2.49
CA CYS A 61 13.56 -0.61 -3.86
C CYS A 61 14.02 0.74 -4.43
N PRO A 62 14.85 0.76 -5.50
CA PRO A 62 15.33 2.01 -6.08
C PRO A 62 14.20 2.92 -6.55
N GLY A 63 13.15 2.36 -7.18
CA GLY A 63 11.99 3.11 -7.67
C GLY A 63 11.17 3.76 -6.54
N CYS A 64 11.06 3.10 -5.39
CA CYS A 64 10.45 3.71 -4.20
C CYS A 64 11.25 4.93 -3.76
N HIS A 65 12.58 4.89 -3.81
CA HIS A 65 13.43 6.00 -3.38
C HIS A 65 13.55 7.13 -4.40
N SER A 66 13.62 6.81 -5.69
CA SER A 66 13.81 7.82 -6.75
C SER A 66 12.53 8.55 -7.11
N SER A 67 11.37 7.91 -6.91
CA SER A 67 10.09 8.43 -7.41
C SER A 67 8.96 8.25 -6.41
N GLY A 68 8.83 7.07 -5.79
CA GLY A 68 7.71 6.77 -4.88
C GLY A 68 7.62 7.71 -3.68
N PHE A 69 8.65 7.77 -2.83
CA PHE A 69 8.70 8.65 -1.67
C PHE A 69 8.67 10.13 -2.06
N PRO A 70 9.43 10.62 -3.07
CA PRO A 70 9.29 11.99 -3.53
C PRO A 70 7.85 12.37 -3.91
N THR A 71 7.16 11.51 -4.68
CA THR A 71 5.75 11.74 -5.02
C THR A 71 4.86 11.72 -3.79
N LEU A 72 5.07 10.78 -2.86
CA LEU A 72 4.31 10.72 -1.61
C LEU A 72 4.46 12.01 -0.79
N GLN A 73 5.67 12.55 -0.65
CA GLN A 73 5.93 13.80 0.05
C GLN A 73 5.21 14.99 -0.61
N THR A 74 5.30 15.10 -1.94
CA THR A 74 4.58 16.16 -2.67
C THR A 74 3.07 16.07 -2.47
N LEU A 75 2.51 14.86 -2.48
CA LEU A 75 1.08 14.66 -2.24
C LEU A 75 0.69 14.98 -0.79
N SER A 76 1.44 14.48 0.20
CA SER A 76 1.13 14.72 1.61
C SER A 76 1.24 16.20 1.98
N GLU A 77 2.20 16.92 1.43
CA GLU A 77 2.30 18.37 1.59
C GLU A 77 1.16 19.11 0.88
N ARG A 78 0.79 18.69 -0.34
CA ARG A 78 -0.31 19.32 -1.09
C ARG A 78 -1.67 19.20 -0.40
N TYR A 79 -1.89 18.12 0.33
CA TYR A 79 -3.16 17.81 1.00
C TYR A 79 -3.07 17.92 2.53
N SER A 80 -2.07 18.63 3.07
CA SER A 80 -1.87 18.72 4.53
C SER A 80 -3.04 19.36 5.29
N ASP A 81 -3.76 20.27 4.62
CA ASP A 81 -4.88 21.02 5.20
C ASP A 81 -6.25 20.43 4.81
N ASP A 82 -6.26 19.25 4.15
CA ASP A 82 -7.47 18.58 3.69
C ASP A 82 -7.78 17.37 4.58
N ASP A 83 -8.69 17.58 5.53
CA ASP A 83 -9.12 16.54 6.46
C ASP A 83 -9.82 15.36 5.77
N ASP A 84 -10.22 15.46 4.49
CA ASP A 84 -10.82 14.34 3.75
C ASP A 84 -9.78 13.42 3.09
N VAL A 85 -8.48 13.74 3.19
CA VAL A 85 -7.39 12.95 2.63
C VAL A 85 -6.51 12.36 3.72
N ALA A 86 -6.23 11.06 3.62
CA ALA A 86 -5.34 10.35 4.54
C ALA A 86 -4.20 9.64 3.79
N PHE A 87 -3.05 9.55 4.47
CA PHE A 87 -1.87 8.88 3.95
C PHE A 87 -1.50 7.70 4.84
N VAL A 88 -1.15 6.58 4.24
CA VAL A 88 -0.66 5.38 4.92
C VAL A 88 0.46 4.76 4.07
N ALA A 89 1.58 4.43 4.68
CA ALA A 89 2.65 3.69 4.00
C ALA A 89 2.78 2.28 4.57
N VAL A 90 2.92 1.28 3.72
CA VAL A 90 3.08 -0.13 4.14
C VAL A 90 4.26 -0.76 3.43
N GLN A 91 5.19 -1.30 4.20
CA GLN A 91 6.31 -2.07 3.68
C GLN A 91 5.86 -3.48 3.29
N THR A 92 5.75 -3.72 1.99
CA THR A 92 5.33 -5.01 1.43
C THR A 92 6.54 -5.86 1.05
N VAL A 93 6.98 -6.70 1.97
CA VAL A 93 8.19 -7.53 1.78
C VAL A 93 7.85 -8.84 1.07
N PHE A 94 8.10 -8.90 -0.23
CA PHE A 94 7.98 -10.14 -1.03
C PHE A 94 9.33 -10.68 -1.53
N GLU A 95 10.42 -9.94 -1.31
CA GLU A 95 11.80 -10.33 -1.61
C GLU A 95 12.78 -9.54 -0.74
N GLY A 96 14.06 -9.95 -0.72
CA GLY A 96 15.11 -9.24 0.01
C GLY A 96 14.83 -9.13 1.51
N PHE A 97 14.30 -10.19 2.14
CA PHE A 97 13.79 -10.18 3.53
C PHE A 97 14.80 -9.64 4.56
N SER A 98 16.09 -9.94 4.39
CA SER A 98 17.16 -9.45 5.28
C SER A 98 17.45 -7.95 5.11
N SER A 99 17.13 -7.37 3.95
CA SER A 99 17.33 -5.95 3.65
C SER A 99 16.08 -5.09 3.92
N ASN A 100 14.91 -5.72 3.93
CA ASN A 100 13.60 -5.09 4.16
C ASN A 100 13.09 -5.40 5.57
N THR A 101 13.87 -5.08 6.60
CA THR A 101 13.45 -5.29 8.00
C THR A 101 12.49 -4.20 8.48
N PRO A 102 11.69 -4.42 9.54
CA PRO A 102 10.85 -3.37 10.13
C PRO A 102 11.65 -2.11 10.52
N LYS A 103 12.87 -2.29 11.03
CA LYS A 103 13.78 -1.18 11.34
C LYS A 103 14.04 -0.28 10.13
N ARG A 104 14.16 -0.87 8.94
CA ARG A 104 14.43 -0.12 7.69
C ARG A 104 13.19 0.67 7.25
N ALA A 105 11.98 0.19 7.55
CA ALA A 105 10.75 0.97 7.36
C ALA A 105 10.77 2.24 8.23
N TRP A 106 11.14 2.11 9.51
CA TRP A 106 11.25 3.25 10.44
C TRP A 106 12.36 4.24 10.07
N GLU A 107 13.50 3.75 9.60
CA GLU A 107 14.56 4.60 9.05
C GLU A 107 14.07 5.38 7.84
N ASN A 108 13.28 4.76 6.96
CA ASN A 108 12.68 5.44 5.81
C ASN A 108 11.63 6.46 6.22
N ALA A 109 10.77 6.14 7.20
CA ALA A 109 9.81 7.10 7.74
C ALA A 109 10.50 8.38 8.23
N LYS A 110 11.62 8.24 8.97
CA LYS A 110 12.46 9.37 9.38
C LYS A 110 13.10 10.09 8.20
N LYS A 111 13.73 9.35 7.29
CA LYS A 111 14.44 9.90 6.11
C LYS A 111 13.51 10.75 5.24
N TYR A 112 12.28 10.29 5.04
CA TYR A 112 11.28 10.95 4.21
C TYR A 112 10.26 11.77 5.02
N LYS A 113 10.51 11.97 6.32
CA LYS A 113 9.67 12.79 7.21
C LYS A 113 8.19 12.41 7.14
N LEU A 114 7.91 11.11 7.11
CA LEU A 114 6.53 10.60 7.15
C LEU A 114 6.03 10.75 8.58
N ASP A 115 5.00 11.57 8.77
CA ASP A 115 4.33 11.86 10.04
C ASP A 115 3.00 11.10 10.20
N PHE A 116 2.56 10.42 9.15
CA PHE A 116 1.40 9.53 9.11
C PHE A 116 1.79 8.05 9.32
N PRO A 117 0.81 7.14 9.51
CA PRO A 117 1.06 5.74 9.84
C PRO A 117 1.96 5.01 8.83
N VAL A 118 2.96 4.31 9.37
CA VAL A 118 3.87 3.44 8.60
C VAL A 118 3.88 2.04 9.19
N GLY A 119 3.59 1.06 8.33
CA GLY A 119 3.49 -0.36 8.63
C GLY A 119 4.50 -1.24 7.92
#